data_AF-A0A0B1T0X3-F1
#
_entry.id   AF-A0A0B1T0X3-F1
#
_cell.length_a   1.000
_cell.length_b   1.000
_cell.length_c   1.000
_cell.angle_alpha   90.00
_cell.angle_beta   90.00
_cell.angle_gamma   90.00
#
_symmetry.space_group_name_H-M   'P 1'
#
loop_
_entity.id
_entity.type
_entity.pdbx_description
1 polymer ?
#
loop_
_entity_poly.entity_id
_entity_poly.type
_entity_poly.pdbx_seq_one_letter_code
_entity_poly.pdbx_strand_id
1 'polypeptide(L)'
;MSKADVSGAKKILENFEKREKNARERAAAENDLEGYAFEISQLLENEEYVNHSTEEERNKVGEEVKRIRAWLEDETTPETKTSEFTKHHVTLKALVRPIKKRVDEGKVCIDYRTRDNDFSPSFVVQTLAPAMSNLESMLNSSRIMANMGGDDEKALFNKSDADEFAKKLDKLEKWVIEKKEAQEKRKPYEDPVVLT
;
A
#
# COMPACT_ATOMS: atom_id res chain seq x y z
N MET A 1 24.60 -18.06 48.68
CA MET A 1 23.39 -18.48 47.93
C MET A 1 23.63 -19.85 47.35
N SER A 2 22.69 -20.77 47.51
CA SER A 2 22.78 -22.10 46.89
C SER A 2 22.50 -22.01 45.39
N LYS A 3 22.93 -23.01 44.59
CA LYS A 3 22.60 -23.08 43.16
C LYS A 3 21.08 -23.10 42.91
N ALA A 4 20.30 -23.68 43.84
CA ALA A 4 18.85 -23.70 43.76
C ALA A 4 18.24 -22.30 43.94
N ASP A 5 18.77 -21.51 44.88
CA ASP A 5 18.32 -20.11 45.10
C ASP A 5 18.58 -19.24 43.88
N VAL A 6 19.74 -19.41 43.23
CA VAL A 6 20.10 -18.68 42.00
C VAL A 6 19.18 -19.08 40.84
N SER A 7 18.84 -20.36 40.71
CA SER A 7 17.90 -20.85 39.68
C SER A 7 16.47 -20.32 39.91
N GLY A 8 16.00 -20.33 41.17
CA GLY A 8 14.72 -19.76 41.55
C GLY A 8 14.64 -18.25 41.25
N ALA A 9 15.69 -17.49 41.62
CA ALA A 9 15.78 -16.07 41.33
C ALA A 9 15.77 -15.77 39.82
N LYS A 10 16.49 -16.55 39.00
CA LYS A 10 16.45 -16.42 37.54
C LYS A 10 15.04 -16.62 36.97
N LYS A 11 14.34 -17.66 37.41
CA LYS A 11 12.96 -17.93 36.95
C LYS A 11 11.99 -16.82 37.33
N ILE A 12 12.15 -16.22 38.51
CA ILE A 12 11.37 -15.06 38.94
C ILE A 12 11.64 -13.87 38.02
N LEU A 13 12.91 -13.56 37.75
CA LEU A 13 13.30 -12.47 36.84
C LEU A 13 12.76 -12.68 35.42
N GLU A 14 12.87 -13.89 34.87
CA GLU A 14 12.31 -14.22 33.55
C GLU A 14 10.78 -14.03 33.50
N ASN A 15 10.07 -14.37 34.59
CA ASN A 15 8.63 -14.17 34.66
C ASN A 15 8.26 -12.68 34.74
N PHE A 16 9.03 -11.88 35.48
CA PHE A 16 8.87 -10.42 35.50
C PHE A 16 9.12 -9.81 34.12
N GLU A 17 10.22 -10.20 33.46
CA GLU A 17 10.54 -9.71 32.12
C GLU A 17 9.43 -10.02 31.11
N LYS A 18 8.86 -11.23 31.15
CA LYS A 18 7.72 -11.61 30.30
C LYS A 18 6.47 -10.77 30.59
N ARG A 19 6.15 -10.52 31.85
CA ARG A 19 5.01 -9.68 32.23
C ARG A 19 5.19 -8.23 31.77
N GLU A 20 6.36 -7.66 32.01
CA GLU A 20 6.71 -6.30 31.58
C GLU A 20 6.70 -6.16 30.06
N LYS A 21 7.19 -7.17 29.34
CA LYS A 21 7.13 -7.19 27.87
C LYS A 21 5.68 -7.23 27.38
N ASN A 22 4.87 -8.14 27.91
CA ASN A 22 3.46 -8.27 27.52
C ASN A 22 2.67 -7.00 27.84
N ALA A 23 2.92 -6.37 29.00
CA ALA A 23 2.28 -5.11 29.38
C ALA A 23 2.64 -3.98 28.41
N ARG A 24 3.92 -3.87 28.01
CA ARG A 24 4.37 -2.89 27.00
C ARG A 24 3.76 -3.14 25.64
N GLU A 25 3.75 -4.39 25.17
CA GLU A 25 3.16 -4.75 23.86
C GLU A 25 1.64 -4.50 23.83
N ARG A 26 0.94 -4.76 24.94
CA ARG A 26 -0.49 -4.44 25.09
C ARG A 26 -0.74 -2.94 25.00
N ALA A 27 -0.02 -2.15 25.80
CA ALA A 27 -0.17 -0.69 25.80
C ALA A 27 0.17 -0.07 24.44
N ALA A 28 1.17 -0.61 23.72
CA ALA A 28 1.45 -0.18 22.35
C ALA A 28 0.29 -0.49 21.40
N ALA A 29 -0.25 -1.72 21.43
CA ALA A 29 -1.36 -2.11 20.56
C ALA A 29 -2.65 -1.34 20.85
N GLU A 30 -2.90 -1.00 22.11
CA GLU A 30 -4.02 -0.16 22.55
C GLU A 30 -3.88 1.27 21.99
N ASN A 31 -2.72 1.91 22.20
CA ASN A 31 -2.43 3.23 21.63
C ASN A 31 -2.52 3.26 20.11
N ASP A 32 -1.99 2.24 19.43
CA ASP A 32 -2.05 2.13 17.97
C ASP A 32 -3.51 2.04 17.48
N LEU A 33 -4.35 1.25 18.16
CA LEU A 33 -5.77 1.12 17.81
C LEU A 33 -6.54 2.42 18.05
N GLU A 34 -6.34 3.04 19.22
CA GLU A 34 -7.01 4.29 19.58
C GLU A 34 -6.61 5.43 18.63
N GLY A 35 -5.31 5.58 18.39
CA GLY A 35 -4.77 6.56 17.45
C GLY A 35 -5.30 6.34 16.04
N TYR A 36 -5.36 5.09 15.58
CA TYR A 36 -5.92 4.78 14.26
C TYR A 36 -7.42 5.06 14.20
N ALA A 37 -8.21 4.68 15.21
CA ALA A 37 -9.64 4.97 15.26
C ALA A 37 -9.93 6.49 15.26
N PHE A 38 -9.07 7.28 15.91
CA PHE A 38 -9.11 8.74 15.82
C PHE A 38 -8.78 9.25 14.42
N GLU A 39 -7.67 8.81 13.82
CA GLU A 39 -7.28 9.17 12.45
C GLU A 39 -8.42 8.87 11.46
N ILE A 40 -9.00 7.67 11.52
CA ILE A 40 -10.07 7.27 10.59
C ILE A 40 -11.31 8.15 10.74
N SER A 41 -11.65 8.58 11.96
CA SER A 41 -12.77 9.51 12.16
C SER A 41 -12.55 10.82 11.42
N GLN A 42 -11.34 11.36 11.49
CA GLN A 42 -10.97 12.59 10.77
C GLN A 42 -10.95 12.36 9.25
N LEU A 43 -10.49 11.19 8.79
CA LEU A 43 -10.49 10.85 7.37
C LEU A 43 -11.89 10.75 6.79
N LEU A 44 -12.90 10.29 7.55
CA LEU A 44 -14.28 10.23 7.08
C LEU A 44 -14.91 11.62 6.86
N GLU A 45 -14.36 12.67 7.48
CA GLU A 45 -14.78 14.06 7.32
C GLU A 45 -14.01 14.79 6.21
N ASN A 46 -12.89 14.22 5.76
CA ASN A 46 -12.05 14.80 4.72
C ASN A 46 -12.72 14.70 3.34
N GLU A 47 -12.88 15.83 2.66
CA GLU A 47 -13.49 15.93 1.32
C GLU A 47 -12.89 14.94 0.30
N GLU A 48 -11.58 14.73 0.35
CA GLU A 48 -10.89 13.80 -0.56
C GLU A 48 -11.38 12.36 -0.38
N TYR A 49 -11.56 11.93 0.86
CA TYR A 49 -12.05 10.60 1.21
C TYR A 49 -13.55 10.48 0.96
N VAL A 50 -14.32 11.54 1.18
CA VAL A 50 -15.75 11.60 0.85
C VAL A 50 -15.98 11.41 -0.65
N ASN A 51 -15.14 12.03 -1.49
CA ASN A 51 -15.23 11.93 -2.95
C ASN A 51 -14.87 10.53 -3.49
N HIS A 52 -13.95 9.82 -2.85
CA HIS A 52 -13.46 8.50 -3.27
C HIS A 52 -14.11 7.32 -2.52
N SER A 53 -15.18 7.57 -1.77
CA SER A 53 -15.93 6.55 -1.04
C SER A 53 -17.43 6.64 -1.33
N THR A 54 -18.11 5.51 -1.18
CA THR A 54 -19.56 5.47 -1.15
C THR A 54 -20.09 5.80 0.26
N GLU A 55 -21.34 6.27 0.34
CA GLU A 55 -21.99 6.52 1.63
C GLU A 55 -22.08 5.25 2.48
N GLU A 56 -22.34 4.10 1.86
CA GLU A 56 -22.39 2.80 2.53
C GLU A 56 -21.03 2.41 3.15
N GLU A 57 -19.93 2.62 2.42
CA GLU A 57 -18.57 2.36 2.94
C GLU A 57 -18.26 3.28 4.12
N ARG A 58 -18.59 4.58 4.02
CA ARG A 58 -18.38 5.54 5.13
C ARG A 58 -19.20 5.18 6.36
N ASN A 59 -20.46 4.78 6.17
CA ASN A 59 -21.32 4.37 7.28
C ASN A 59 -20.77 3.12 7.96
N LYS A 60 -20.35 2.09 7.20
CA LYS A 60 -19.72 0.88 7.76
C LYS A 60 -18.45 1.19 8.55
N VAL A 61 -17.58 2.04 8.01
CA VAL A 61 -16.34 2.45 8.72
C VAL A 61 -16.69 3.26 9.97
N GLY A 62 -17.64 4.19 9.88
CA GLY A 62 -18.06 5.02 11.01
C GLY A 62 -18.72 4.22 12.14
N GLU A 63 -19.55 3.23 11.82
CA GLU A 63 -20.11 2.29 12.79
C GLU A 63 -19.02 1.46 13.47
N GLU A 64 -18.06 0.94 12.69
CA GLU A 64 -16.95 0.15 13.22
C GLU A 64 -16.04 0.97 14.15
N VAL A 65 -15.77 2.23 13.80
CA VAL A 65 -15.01 3.16 14.66
C VAL A 65 -15.76 3.43 15.97
N LYS A 66 -17.07 3.69 15.92
CA LYS A 66 -17.89 3.88 17.13
C LYS A 66 -17.88 2.63 18.01
N ARG A 67 -18.01 1.44 17.40
CA ARG A 67 -17.93 0.14 18.09
C ARG A 67 -16.58 -0.05 18.78
N ILE A 68 -15.48 0.25 18.08
CA ILE A 68 -14.13 0.11 18.64
C ILE A 68 -13.90 1.09 19.80
N ARG A 69 -14.37 2.34 19.70
CA ARG A 69 -14.28 3.31 20.80
C ARG A 69 -15.05 2.87 22.04
N ALA A 70 -16.30 2.43 21.86
CA ALA A 70 -17.09 1.88 22.96
C ALA A 70 -16.41 0.65 23.59
N TRP A 71 -15.82 -0.23 22.77
CA TRP A 71 -15.07 -1.38 23.26
C TRP A 71 -13.80 -1.00 24.04
N LEU A 72 -13.08 0.05 23.61
CA LEU A 72 -11.94 0.61 24.33
C LEU A 72 -12.33 1.21 25.68
N GLU A 73 -13.50 1.85 25.77
CA GLU A 73 -13.97 2.51 26.99
C GLU A 73 -14.63 1.54 28.00
N ASP A 74 -15.51 0.65 27.52
CA ASP A 74 -16.41 -0.14 28.38
C ASP A 74 -15.99 -1.60 28.56
N GLU A 75 -15.35 -2.21 27.55
CA GLU A 75 -15.04 -3.65 27.54
C GLU A 75 -13.55 -3.95 27.77
N THR A 76 -12.68 -2.95 27.64
CA THR A 76 -11.24 -3.14 27.80
C THR A 76 -10.86 -3.17 29.28
N THR A 77 -10.16 -4.24 29.66
CA THR A 77 -9.66 -4.44 31.01
C THR A 77 -8.15 -4.65 31.00
N PRO A 78 -7.46 -4.54 32.15
CA PRO A 78 -6.02 -4.85 32.23
C PRO A 78 -5.65 -6.27 31.76
N GLU A 79 -6.62 -7.20 31.77
CA GLU A 79 -6.44 -8.60 31.38
C GLU A 79 -6.74 -8.85 29.88
N THR A 80 -7.22 -7.84 29.15
CA THR A 80 -7.51 -7.95 27.73
C THR A 80 -6.24 -8.26 26.95
N LYS A 81 -6.32 -9.26 26.07
CA LYS A 81 -5.15 -9.77 25.34
C LYS A 81 -4.75 -8.81 24.22
N THR A 82 -3.45 -8.63 24.00
CA THR A 82 -2.88 -7.88 22.86
C THR A 82 -3.43 -8.34 21.50
N SER A 83 -3.79 -9.62 21.38
CA SER A 83 -4.36 -10.16 20.14
C SER A 83 -5.77 -9.64 19.80
N GLU A 84 -6.50 -9.08 20.77
CA GLU A 84 -7.82 -8.50 20.52
C GLU A 84 -7.69 -7.10 19.91
N PHE A 85 -6.83 -6.25 20.48
CA PHE A 85 -6.49 -4.94 19.90
C PHE A 85 -6.02 -5.05 18.46
N THR A 86 -5.12 -6.00 18.18
CA THR A 86 -4.61 -6.21 16.82
C THR A 86 -5.69 -6.72 15.85
N LYS A 87 -6.65 -7.54 16.30
CA LYS A 87 -7.80 -7.96 15.47
C LYS A 87 -8.70 -6.79 15.11
N HIS A 88 -9.06 -5.94 16.08
CA HIS A 88 -9.85 -4.74 15.83
C HIS A 88 -9.12 -3.80 14.86
N HIS A 89 -7.81 -3.60 15.06
CA HIS A 89 -6.99 -2.78 14.19
C HIS A 89 -6.96 -3.30 12.75
N VAL A 90 -6.75 -4.61 12.55
CA VAL A 90 -6.74 -5.23 11.21
C VAL A 90 -8.12 -5.16 10.55
N THR A 91 -9.20 -5.34 11.31
CA THR A 91 -10.57 -5.26 10.79
C THR A 91 -10.87 -3.86 10.28
N LEU A 92 -10.58 -2.83 11.08
CA LEU A 92 -10.76 -1.43 10.67
C LEU A 92 -9.88 -1.10 9.47
N LYS A 93 -8.61 -1.55 9.47
CA LYS A 93 -7.68 -1.33 8.36
C LYS A 93 -8.16 -1.98 7.06
N ALA A 94 -8.76 -3.17 7.13
CA ALA A 94 -9.30 -3.85 5.95
C ALA A 94 -10.45 -3.07 5.30
N LEU A 95 -11.31 -2.44 6.10
CA LEU A 95 -12.40 -1.60 5.60
C LEU A 95 -11.91 -0.30 4.96
N VAL A 96 -10.88 0.32 5.54
CA VAL A 96 -10.35 1.61 5.07
C VAL A 96 -9.39 1.48 3.88
N ARG A 97 -8.68 0.36 3.78
CA ARG A 97 -7.71 0.09 2.70
C ARG A 97 -8.21 0.39 1.28
N PRO A 98 -9.41 -0.05 0.85
CA PRO A 98 -9.89 0.27 -0.51
C PRO A 98 -10.06 1.79 -0.72
N ILE A 99 -10.57 2.51 0.28
CA ILE A 99 -10.75 3.97 0.19
C ILE A 99 -9.39 4.68 0.09
N LYS A 100 -8.44 4.32 0.97
CA LYS A 100 -7.07 4.88 0.91
C LYS A 100 -6.42 4.62 -0.45
N LYS A 101 -6.59 3.41 -1.01
CA LYS A 101 -6.06 3.05 -2.33
C LYS A 101 -6.62 3.96 -3.43
N ARG A 102 -7.94 4.15 -3.48
CA ARG A 102 -8.60 5.02 -4.48
C ARG A 102 -8.15 6.47 -4.35
N VAL A 103 -7.99 6.98 -3.12
CA VAL A 103 -7.46 8.32 -2.85
C VAL A 103 -6.02 8.47 -3.36
N ASP A 104 -5.14 7.53 -3.02
CA ASP A 104 -3.73 7.57 -3.44
C ASP A 104 -3.61 7.54 -4.97
N GLU A 105 -4.47 6.79 -5.66
CA GLU A 105 -4.53 6.77 -7.13
C GLU A 105 -5.13 8.06 -7.71
N GLY A 106 -6.11 8.66 -7.04
CA GLY A 106 -6.66 9.97 -7.38
C GLY A 106 -5.59 11.06 -7.37
N LYS A 107 -4.75 11.10 -6.32
CA LYS A 107 -3.59 12.01 -6.22
C LYS A 107 -2.62 11.83 -7.39
N VAL A 108 -2.28 10.58 -7.67
CA VAL A 108 -1.39 10.21 -8.76
C VAL A 108 -1.93 10.64 -10.13
N CYS A 109 -3.26 10.70 -10.32
CA CYS A 109 -3.87 11.14 -11.57
C CYS A 109 -4.00 12.68 -11.67
N ILE A 110 -4.23 13.38 -10.54
CA ILE A 110 -4.35 14.85 -10.49
C ILE A 110 -3.01 15.54 -10.76
N ASP A 111 -1.90 15.00 -10.24
CA ASP A 111 -0.55 15.57 -10.44
C ASP A 111 -0.13 15.65 -11.92
N TYR A 112 -0.79 14.91 -12.82
CA TYR A 112 -0.56 15.01 -14.27
C TYR A 112 -1.23 16.23 -14.91
N ARG A 113 -2.23 16.84 -14.26
CA ARG A 113 -3.05 17.94 -14.80
C ARG A 113 -2.54 19.32 -14.36
N THR A 114 -1.89 19.43 -13.20
CA THR A 114 -1.27 20.68 -12.73
C THR A 114 0.14 20.82 -13.26
N ARG A 115 0.21 21.37 -14.47
CA ARG A 115 1.43 21.83 -15.11
C ARG A 115 1.89 23.15 -14.48
N ASP A 116 2.35 23.12 -13.22
CA ASP A 116 3.17 24.18 -12.63
C ASP A 116 4.03 23.57 -11.51
N ASN A 117 5.34 23.84 -11.58
CA ASN A 117 6.39 23.29 -10.73
C ASN A 117 6.13 23.49 -9.23
N ASP A 118 6.67 22.56 -8.43
CA ASP A 118 6.86 22.59 -6.97
C ASP A 118 5.81 21.88 -6.10
N PHE A 119 5.69 20.55 -6.22
CA PHE A 119 5.76 19.65 -5.05
C PHE A 119 6.00 18.19 -5.46
N SER A 120 6.71 17.47 -4.59
CA SER A 120 7.31 16.13 -4.80
C SER A 120 6.36 15.05 -5.38
N PRO A 121 6.68 14.39 -6.50
CA PRO A 121 5.81 13.39 -7.09
C PRO A 121 5.83 12.01 -6.39
N SER A 122 4.65 11.41 -6.24
CA SER A 122 4.44 10.03 -5.81
C SER A 122 4.72 9.01 -6.93
N PHE A 123 5.27 7.86 -6.55
CA PHE A 123 6.22 7.01 -7.29
C PHE A 123 5.68 6.15 -8.45
N VAL A 124 4.37 5.91 -8.59
CA VAL A 124 3.89 4.71 -9.32
C VAL A 124 3.48 4.97 -10.78
N VAL A 125 2.89 6.12 -11.14
CA VAL A 125 2.53 6.42 -12.55
C VAL A 125 3.63 7.21 -13.27
N GLN A 126 4.48 7.92 -12.53
CA GLN A 126 5.62 8.64 -13.09
C GLN A 126 6.69 7.69 -13.67
N THR A 127 6.67 6.40 -13.33
CA THR A 127 7.68 5.45 -13.81
C THR A 127 7.29 4.79 -15.12
N LEU A 128 6.01 4.59 -15.43
CA LEU A 128 5.62 3.75 -16.58
C LEU A 128 5.89 4.43 -17.93
N ALA A 129 5.54 5.71 -18.08
CA ALA A 129 5.79 6.42 -19.35
C ALA A 129 7.30 6.62 -19.62
N PRO A 130 8.12 7.07 -18.65
CA PRO A 130 9.57 7.08 -18.79
C PRO A 130 10.17 5.68 -18.97
N ALA A 131 9.64 4.65 -18.31
CA ALA A 131 10.10 3.28 -18.52
C ALA A 131 9.82 2.81 -19.95
N MET A 132 8.63 3.06 -20.51
CA MET A 132 8.31 2.75 -21.90
C MET A 132 9.28 3.44 -22.87
N SER A 133 9.52 4.74 -22.69
CA SER A 133 10.48 5.48 -23.52
C SER A 133 11.92 4.95 -23.39
N ASN A 134 12.34 4.55 -22.19
CA ASN A 134 13.64 3.91 -21.97
C ASN A 134 13.73 2.55 -22.68
N LEU A 135 12.68 1.73 -22.63
CA LEU A 135 12.62 0.43 -23.31
C LEU A 135 12.65 0.59 -24.83
N GLU A 136 11.96 1.60 -25.38
CA GLU A 136 12.02 1.96 -26.81
C GLU A 136 13.43 2.39 -27.22
N SER A 137 14.07 3.26 -26.42
CA SER A 137 15.45 3.70 -26.67
C SER A 137 16.42 2.52 -26.64
N MET A 138 16.25 1.58 -25.70
CA MET A 138 17.07 0.37 -25.61
C MET A 138 16.89 -0.52 -26.84
N LEU A 139 15.64 -0.75 -27.28
CA LEU A 139 15.34 -1.52 -28.49
C LEU A 139 15.96 -0.88 -29.75
N ASN A 140 15.83 0.44 -29.89
CA ASN A 140 16.41 1.17 -31.01
C ASN A 140 17.94 1.07 -31.02
N SER A 141 18.59 1.18 -29.86
CA SER A 141 20.04 1.03 -29.74
C SER A 141 20.52 -0.37 -30.12
N SER A 142 19.78 -1.42 -29.69
CA SER A 142 20.06 -2.80 -30.05
C SER A 142 19.96 -3.03 -31.56
N ARG A 143 18.93 -2.51 -32.22
CA ARG A 143 18.76 -2.60 -33.68
C ARG A 143 19.88 -1.89 -34.45
N ILE A 144 20.31 -0.73 -33.98
CA ILE A 144 21.44 0.00 -34.58
C ILE A 144 22.73 -0.83 -34.46
N MET A 145 23.01 -1.41 -33.29
CA MET A 145 24.20 -2.24 -33.08
C MET A 145 24.20 -3.52 -33.94
N ALA A 146 23.04 -4.18 -34.09
CA ALA A 146 22.90 -5.34 -34.97
C ALA A 146 23.11 -4.99 -36.46
N ASN A 147 22.77 -3.77 -36.88
CA ASN A 147 22.96 -3.30 -38.25
C ASN A 147 24.38 -2.79 -38.55
N MET A 148 25.20 -2.49 -37.53
CA MET A 148 26.59 -2.04 -37.69
C MET A 148 27.62 -3.18 -37.88
N GLY A 149 27.17 -4.39 -38.24
CA GLY A 149 28.05 -5.48 -38.66
C GLY A 149 28.62 -6.35 -37.54
N GLY A 150 27.98 -6.36 -36.37
CA GLY A 150 28.25 -7.34 -35.32
C GLY A 150 27.76 -8.74 -35.70
N ASP A 151 28.46 -9.77 -35.22
CA ASP A 151 28.07 -11.18 -35.39
C ASP A 151 26.73 -11.43 -34.64
N ASP A 152 25.63 -11.60 -35.39
CA ASP A 152 24.25 -11.66 -34.86
C ASP A 152 24.07 -12.82 -33.85
N GLU A 153 24.82 -13.92 -34.01
CA GLU A 153 24.81 -15.04 -33.07
C GLU A 153 25.57 -14.77 -31.76
N LYS A 154 26.44 -13.76 -31.74
CA LYS A 154 27.19 -13.32 -30.53
C LYS A 154 26.64 -12.02 -29.94
N ALA A 155 25.63 -11.43 -30.57
CA ALA A 155 24.97 -10.23 -30.07
C ALA A 155 24.15 -10.57 -28.82
N LEU A 156 24.19 -9.68 -27.82
CA LEU A 156 23.38 -9.79 -26.59
C LEU A 156 21.87 -9.70 -26.87
N PHE A 157 21.50 -9.12 -28.01
CA PHE A 157 20.14 -9.10 -28.57
C PHE A 157 20.25 -9.33 -30.08
N ASN A 158 19.88 -10.53 -30.52
CA ASN A 158 19.80 -10.84 -31.95
C ASN A 158 18.53 -10.22 -32.57
N LYS A 159 18.42 -10.24 -33.90
CA LYS A 159 17.24 -9.68 -34.60
C LYS A 159 15.91 -10.31 -34.17
N SER A 160 15.88 -11.61 -33.91
CA SER A 160 14.68 -12.31 -33.44
C SER A 160 14.24 -11.84 -32.05
N ASP A 161 15.19 -11.64 -31.13
CA ASP A 161 14.93 -11.15 -29.77
C ASP A 161 14.44 -9.70 -29.78
N ALA A 162 15.00 -8.87 -30.66
CA ALA A 162 14.54 -7.50 -30.85
C ALA A 162 13.09 -7.44 -31.37
N ASP A 163 12.72 -8.33 -32.29
CA ASP A 163 11.35 -8.41 -32.81
C ASP A 163 10.37 -8.99 -31.79
N GLU A 164 10.79 -9.95 -30.96
CA GLU A 164 9.98 -10.45 -29.84
C GLU A 164 9.79 -9.38 -28.76
N PHE A 165 10.85 -8.63 -28.44
CA PHE A 165 10.79 -7.51 -27.50
C PHE A 165 9.88 -6.40 -28.00
N ALA A 166 9.96 -6.05 -29.29
CA ALA A 166 9.06 -5.08 -29.91
C ALA A 166 7.60 -5.51 -29.79
N LYS A 167 7.27 -6.78 -30.08
CA LYS A 167 5.89 -7.30 -29.91
C LYS A 167 5.40 -7.22 -28.47
N LYS A 168 6.28 -7.47 -27.49
CA LYS A 168 5.95 -7.35 -26.06
C LYS A 168 5.72 -5.90 -25.66
N LEU A 169 6.53 -4.97 -26.19
CA LEU A 169 6.38 -3.54 -25.98
C LEU A 169 5.06 -3.02 -26.58
N ASP A 170 4.73 -3.36 -27.82
CA ASP A 170 3.46 -2.99 -28.47
C ASP A 170 2.26 -3.53 -27.68
N LYS A 171 2.36 -4.75 -27.15
CA LYS A 171 1.32 -5.35 -26.29
C LYS A 171 1.17 -4.57 -24.99
N LEU A 172 2.29 -4.16 -24.38
CA LEU A 172 2.28 -3.35 -23.17
C LEU A 172 1.68 -1.96 -23.43
N GLU A 173 2.04 -1.31 -24.53
CA GLU A 173 1.49 0.00 -24.92
C GLU A 173 -0.03 -0.08 -25.11
N LYS A 174 -0.52 -1.05 -25.88
CA LYS A 174 -1.96 -1.30 -26.06
C LYS A 174 -2.67 -1.55 -24.74
N TRP A 175 -2.10 -2.39 -23.88
CA TRP A 175 -2.64 -2.66 -22.56
C TRP A 175 -2.70 -1.38 -21.71
N VAL A 176 -1.67 -0.54 -21.73
CA VAL A 176 -1.66 0.75 -21.00
C VAL A 176 -2.77 1.68 -21.50
N ILE A 177 -2.95 1.78 -22.82
CA ILE A 177 -4.02 2.61 -23.42
C ILE A 177 -5.39 2.09 -23.00
N GLU A 178 -5.65 0.79 -23.19
CA GLU A 178 -6.92 0.14 -22.80
C GLU A 178 -7.22 0.35 -21.32
N LYS A 179 -6.22 0.21 -20.45
CA LYS A 179 -6.38 0.39 -19.00
C LYS A 179 -6.60 1.84 -18.60
N LYS A 180 -5.96 2.79 -19.27
CA LYS A 180 -6.21 4.24 -19.07
C LYS A 180 -7.63 4.60 -19.49
N GLU A 181 -8.06 4.20 -20.68
CA GLU A 181 -9.43 4.45 -21.15
C GLU A 181 -10.49 3.79 -20.25
N ALA A 182 -10.19 2.59 -19.73
CA ALA A 182 -11.05 1.93 -18.77
C ALA A 182 -11.10 2.70 -17.43
N GLN A 183 -9.97 3.25 -16.97
CA GLN A 183 -9.88 4.05 -15.75
C GLN A 183 -10.62 5.38 -15.88
N GLU A 184 -10.56 6.07 -17.02
CA GLU A 184 -11.25 7.35 -17.24
C GLU A 184 -12.78 7.23 -17.15
N LYS A 185 -13.32 6.05 -17.47
CA LYS A 185 -14.76 5.76 -17.38
C LYS A 185 -15.21 5.40 -15.97
N ARG A 186 -14.28 5.16 -15.05
CA ARG A 186 -14.58 4.81 -13.65
C ARG A 186 -14.92 6.05 -12.85
N LYS A 187 -15.83 5.88 -11.90
CA LYS A 187 -16.13 6.91 -10.92
C LYS A 187 -15.06 6.88 -9.81
N PRO A 188 -14.82 7.99 -9.09
CA PRO A 188 -13.76 8.06 -8.07
C PRO A 188 -13.90 7.06 -6.92
N TYR A 189 -15.11 6.55 -6.68
CA TYR A 189 -15.43 5.55 -5.67
C TYR A 189 -15.41 4.10 -6.18
N GLU A 190 -15.11 3.88 -7.46
CA GLU A 190 -14.91 2.53 -8.01
C GLU A 190 -13.44 2.12 -7.93
N ASP A 191 -13.21 0.82 -7.82
CA ASP A 191 -11.85 0.31 -7.74
C ASP A 191 -11.06 0.55 -9.05
N PRO A 192 -9.78 0.90 -8.94
CA PRO A 192 -8.87 1.11 -10.06
C PRO A 192 -8.68 -0.12 -10.95
N VAL A 193 -8.54 0.11 -12.25
CA VAL A 193 -8.37 -0.95 -13.25
C VAL A 193 -6.91 -1.39 -13.41
N VAL A 194 -5.97 -0.53 -13.02
CA VAL A 194 -4.52 -0.73 -13.25
C VAL A 194 -3.86 -1.54 -12.12
N LEU A 195 -4.47 -1.60 -10.94
CA LEU A 195 -3.88 -2.20 -9.72
C LEU A 195 -4.75 -3.30 -9.08
N THR A 196 -5.68 -3.91 -9.83
CA THR A 196 -6.33 -5.19 -9.45
C THR A 196 -5.48 -6.38 -9.82
#